data_AF-W5K686-F1
#
_entry.id   AF-W5K686-F1
#
_cell.length_a   1.000
_cell.length_b   1.000
_cell.length_c   1.000
_cell.angle_alpha   90.00
_cell.angle_beta   90.00
_cell.angle_gamma   90.00
#
_symmetry.space_group_name_H-M   'P 1'
#
loop_
_entity.id
_entity.type
_entity.pdbx_description
1 polymer ?
#
loop_
_entity_poly.entity_id
_entity_poly.type
_entity_poly.pdbx_seq_one_letter_code
_entity_poly.pdbx_strand_id
1 'polypeptide(L)'
;MYSFMGGGLFCAGVGNILLVVSTATDYWMQYRQSSGYMHMGLWRYCMPGKCMTHTDSIAYWDATRAFMILAVLACFFGLMIGVMAFINYSSFGGFDKTFAAGILYFISCFFVLLAMAIYTGVTVNYYGKRYGNWRFSWSYIMGWVSVVLTFFSGIFYMCAYRMHVPRGPMSR
;
A
#
# COMPACT_ATOMS: atom_id res chain seq x y z
N MET A 1 -12.04 -14.10 -18.44
CA MET A 1 -12.56 -13.02 -17.56
C MET A 1 -12.38 -13.37 -16.08
N TYR A 2 -12.93 -14.50 -15.60
CA TYR A 2 -12.81 -14.93 -14.19
C TYR A 2 -11.37 -15.15 -13.71
N SER A 3 -10.45 -15.67 -14.53
CA SER A 3 -9.05 -15.88 -14.13
C SER A 3 -8.32 -14.57 -13.83
N PHE A 4 -8.56 -13.51 -14.61
CA PHE A 4 -7.95 -12.20 -14.39
C PHE A 4 -8.57 -11.49 -13.17
N MET A 5 -9.90 -11.58 -13.00
CA MET A 5 -10.57 -11.01 -11.83
C MET A 5 -10.16 -11.73 -10.53
N GLY A 6 -10.00 -13.05 -10.57
CA GLY A 6 -9.50 -13.85 -9.45
C GLY A 6 -8.05 -13.53 -9.10
N GLY A 7 -7.17 -13.40 -10.11
CA GLY A 7 -5.78 -12.98 -9.91
C GLY A 7 -5.68 -11.56 -9.33
N GLY A 8 -6.47 -10.62 -9.85
CA GLY A 8 -6.60 -9.27 -9.30
C GLY A 8 -7.06 -9.27 -7.85
N LEU A 9 -8.08 -10.06 -7.53
CA LEU A 9 -8.61 -10.17 -6.16
C LEU A 9 -7.59 -10.78 -5.19
N PHE A 10 -6.83 -11.78 -5.62
CA PHE A 10 -5.77 -12.37 -4.81
C PHE A 10 -4.66 -11.36 -4.52
N CYS A 11 -4.16 -10.68 -5.56
CA CYS A 11 -3.15 -9.63 -5.40
C CYS A 11 -3.65 -8.49 -4.52
N ALA A 12 -4.92 -8.09 -4.67
CA ALA A 12 -5.55 -7.08 -3.85
C ALA A 12 -5.67 -7.50 -2.38
N GLY A 13 -6.14 -8.72 -2.11
CA GLY A 13 -6.31 -9.22 -0.74
C GLY A 13 -4.97 -9.30 -0.01
N VAL A 14 -3.97 -9.94 -0.63
CA VAL A 14 -2.62 -10.03 -0.06
C VAL A 14 -2.00 -8.63 0.07
N GLY A 15 -2.08 -7.81 -0.97
CA GLY A 15 -1.56 -6.44 -0.96
C GLY A 15 -2.17 -5.58 0.14
N ASN A 16 -3.48 -5.69 0.38
CA ASN A 16 -4.17 -4.96 1.44
C ASN A 16 -3.68 -5.40 2.83
N ILE A 17 -3.57 -6.71 3.08
CA ILE A 17 -3.05 -7.24 4.34
C ILE A 17 -1.62 -6.75 4.58
N LEU A 18 -0.75 -6.84 3.57
CA LEU A 18 0.63 -6.37 3.67
C LEU A 18 0.71 -4.87 3.94
N LEU A 19 -0.16 -4.08 3.31
CA LEU A 19 -0.21 -2.64 3.51
C LEU A 19 -0.68 -2.27 4.93
N VAL A 20 -1.70 -2.95 5.45
CA VAL A 20 -2.17 -2.78 6.83
C VAL A 20 -1.08 -3.18 7.82
N VAL A 21 -0.44 -4.34 7.61
CA VAL A 21 0.66 -4.81 8.46
C VAL A 21 1.82 -3.81 8.42
N SER A 22 2.23 -3.33 7.24
CA SER A 22 3.25 -2.29 7.11
C SER A 22 2.86 -1.03 7.88
N THR A 23 1.62 -0.55 7.74
CA THR A 23 1.16 0.67 8.43
C THR A 23 1.10 0.53 9.94
N ALA A 24 0.68 -0.62 10.46
CA ALA A 24 0.41 -0.83 11.88
C ALA A 24 1.65 -1.23 12.70
N THR A 25 2.66 -1.80 12.06
CA THR A 25 3.81 -2.40 12.77
C THR A 25 4.97 -1.43 12.92
N ASP A 26 5.74 -1.64 13.99
CA ASP A 26 6.78 -0.71 14.41
C ASP A 26 8.18 -1.00 13.82
N TYR A 27 8.26 -1.96 12.90
CA TYR A 27 9.52 -2.50 12.39
C TYR A 27 9.87 -1.92 11.01
N TRP A 28 9.75 -0.60 10.85
CA TRP A 28 10.16 0.09 9.61
C TRP A 28 11.66 0.31 9.54
N MET A 29 12.23 0.81 10.62
CA MET A 29 13.66 1.09 10.73
C MET A 29 14.20 0.50 12.03
N GLN A 30 15.40 -0.04 11.96
CA GLN A 30 16.14 -0.55 13.11
C GLN A 30 17.48 0.19 13.20
N TYR A 31 17.84 0.65 14.38
CA TYR A 31 19.18 1.19 14.63
C TYR A 31 19.71 0.68 15.96
N ARG A 32 21.05 0.63 16.07
CA ARG A 32 21.74 0.15 17.27
C ARG A 32 22.08 1.31 18.18
N GLN A 33 21.61 1.26 19.42
CA GLN A 33 22.01 2.18 20.48
C GLN A 33 22.68 1.37 21.61
N SER A 34 23.43 2.03 22.51
CA SER A 34 24.28 1.39 23.53
C SER A 34 23.57 0.35 24.40
N SER A 35 22.25 0.45 24.57
CA SER A 35 21.42 -0.45 25.37
C SER A 35 20.69 -1.56 24.59
N GLY A 36 20.84 -1.65 23.25
CA GLY A 36 20.23 -2.70 22.43
C GLY A 36 19.74 -2.25 21.05
N TYR A 37 18.92 -3.09 20.40
CA TYR A 37 18.26 -2.75 19.15
C TYR A 37 17.01 -1.93 19.40
N MET A 38 16.85 -0.85 18.65
CA MET A 38 15.67 0.01 18.70
C MET A 38 14.92 -0.08 17.40
N HIS A 39 13.59 -0.16 17.49
CA HIS A 39 12.70 -0.22 16.35
C HIS A 39 11.91 1.08 16.26
N MET A 40 11.89 1.68 15.08
CA MET A 40 11.17 2.91 14.81
C MET A 40 10.08 2.61 13.80
N GLY A 41 8.84 2.70 14.27
CA GLY A 41 7.62 2.59 13.48
C GLY A 41 7.06 3.93 13.06
N LEU A 42 5.97 3.87 12.30
CA LEU A 42 5.23 5.06 11.86
C LEU A 42 4.56 5.80 13.02
N TRP A 43 4.02 5.07 13.99
CA TRP A 43 3.20 5.61 15.08
C TRP A 43 3.98 5.74 16.38
N ARG A 44 4.86 4.78 16.62
CA ARG A 44 5.58 4.60 17.89
C ARG A 44 6.96 4.05 17.59
N TYR A 45 7.85 4.26 18.55
CA TYR A 45 9.18 3.68 18.54
C TYR A 45 9.35 2.87 19.81
N CYS A 46 10.03 1.74 19.69
CA CYS A 46 10.21 0.77 20.76
C CYS A 46 11.70 0.61 21.08
N MET A 47 12.00 0.78 22.36
CA MET A 47 13.26 0.41 22.99
C MET A 47 13.10 -0.96 23.67
N PRO A 48 14.21 -1.64 24.00
CA PRO A 48 14.15 -2.79 24.89
C PRO A 48 13.39 -2.44 26.19
N GLY A 49 12.25 -3.09 26.42
CA GLY A 49 11.43 -2.92 27.62
C GLY A 49 10.45 -1.72 27.64
N LYS A 50 10.41 -0.86 26.61
CA LYS A 50 9.46 0.26 26.56
C LYS A 50 9.14 0.73 25.13
N CYS A 51 7.86 0.90 24.82
CA CYS A 51 7.41 1.56 23.59
C CYS A 51 6.85 2.94 23.92
N MET A 52 7.23 3.95 23.14
CA MET A 52 6.78 5.33 23.29
C MET A 52 6.21 5.83 21.97
N THR A 53 5.18 6.67 22.04
CA THR A 53 4.61 7.33 20.86
C THR A 53 5.50 8.49 20.44
N HIS A 54 5.51 8.80 19.14
CA HIS A 54 6.16 10.02 18.66
C HIS A 54 5.40 11.23 19.23
N THR A 55 6.01 11.96 20.15
CA THR A 55 5.42 13.16 20.78
C THR A 55 5.56 14.39 19.90
N ASP A 56 6.55 14.41 19.01
CA ASP A 56 6.77 15.50 18.06
C ASP A 56 6.23 15.14 16.69
N SER A 57 5.28 15.93 16.20
CA SER A 57 4.74 15.85 14.85
C SER A 57 5.70 16.52 13.87
N ILE A 58 6.67 15.77 13.37
CA ILE A 58 7.51 16.25 12.27
C ILE A 58 6.72 16.07 10.97
N ALA A 59 6.63 17.14 10.17
CA ALA A 59 5.77 17.20 8.98
C ALA A 59 5.88 15.99 8.02
N TYR A 60 7.05 15.37 7.89
CA TYR A 60 7.20 14.19 7.02
C TYR A 60 6.54 12.92 7.57
N TRP A 61 6.49 12.75 8.91
CA TRP A 61 5.79 11.61 9.52
C TRP A 61 4.30 11.72 9.29
N ASP A 62 3.75 12.92 9.46
CA ASP A 62 2.31 13.15 9.26
C ASP A 62 1.92 12.98 7.80
N ALA A 63 2.75 13.47 6.86
CA ALA A 63 2.55 13.21 5.44
C ALA A 63 2.58 11.70 5.13
N THR A 64 3.57 10.97 5.64
CA THR A 64 3.69 9.52 5.42
C THR A 64 2.48 8.77 6.00
N ARG A 65 2.05 9.11 7.24
CA ARG A 65 0.87 8.53 7.88
C ARG A 65 -0.40 8.79 7.07
N ALA A 66 -0.61 10.04 6.64
CA ALA A 66 -1.77 10.42 5.84
C ALA A 66 -1.83 9.62 4.52
N PHE A 67 -0.72 9.54 3.79
CA PHE A 67 -0.67 8.77 2.54
C PHE A 67 -0.86 7.27 2.75
N MET A 68 -0.29 6.68 3.81
CA MET A 68 -0.52 5.26 4.14
C MET A 68 -2.00 4.99 4.45
N ILE A 69 -2.67 5.86 5.22
CA ILE A 69 -4.10 5.73 5.53
C ILE A 69 -4.96 5.86 4.26
N LEU A 70 -4.71 6.89 3.45
CA LEU A 70 -5.42 7.09 2.19
C LEU A 70 -5.25 5.88 1.26
N ALA A 71 -4.06 5.31 1.20
CA ALA A 71 -3.79 4.11 0.44
C ALA A 71 -4.56 2.89 0.95
N VAL A 72 -4.59 2.66 2.27
CA VAL A 72 -5.34 1.57 2.90
C VAL A 72 -6.83 1.70 2.59
N LEU A 73 -7.39 2.90 2.75
CA LEU A 73 -8.81 3.16 2.47
C LEU A 73 -9.13 2.92 0.99
N ALA A 74 -8.34 3.49 0.07
CA ALA A 74 -8.52 3.28 -1.37
C ALA A 74 -8.42 1.79 -1.75
N CYS A 75 -7.46 1.06 -1.16
CA CYS A 75 -7.29 -0.37 -1.38
C CYS A 75 -8.50 -1.16 -0.84
N PHE A 76 -9.00 -0.81 0.33
CA PHE A 76 -10.15 -1.46 0.96
C PHE A 76 -11.43 -1.27 0.14
N PHE A 77 -11.72 -0.05 -0.29
CA PHE A 77 -12.85 0.22 -1.19
C PHE A 77 -12.66 -0.47 -2.55
N GLY A 78 -11.44 -0.49 -3.09
CA GLY A 78 -11.10 -1.23 -4.30
C GLY A 78 -11.37 -2.74 -4.16
N LEU A 79 -11.07 -3.32 -3.00
CA LEU A 79 -11.35 -4.73 -2.69
C LEU A 79 -12.85 -5.01 -2.63
N MET A 80 -13.62 -4.16 -1.94
CA MET A 80 -15.07 -4.31 -1.86
C MET A 80 -15.73 -4.25 -3.24
N ILE A 81 -15.37 -3.26 -4.06
CA ILE A 81 -15.89 -3.14 -5.43
C ILE A 81 -15.40 -4.31 -6.31
N GLY A 82 -14.15 -4.74 -6.14
CA GLY A 82 -13.58 -5.90 -6.84
C GLY A 82 -14.30 -7.21 -6.54
N VAL A 83 -14.69 -7.45 -5.28
CA VAL A 83 -15.52 -8.59 -4.86
C VAL A 83 -16.93 -8.47 -5.44
N MET A 84 -17.57 -7.30 -5.36
CA MET A 84 -18.89 -7.06 -5.96
C MET A 84 -18.90 -7.31 -7.46
N ALA A 85 -17.82 -6.95 -8.16
CA ALA A 85 -17.63 -7.24 -9.57
C ALA A 85 -17.46 -8.74 -9.84
N PHE A 86 -16.80 -9.48 -8.95
CA PHE A 86 -16.60 -10.93 -9.08
C PHE A 86 -17.89 -11.74 -8.91
N ILE A 87 -18.73 -11.36 -7.93
CA ILE A 87 -20.02 -12.04 -7.67
C ILE A 87 -21.16 -11.56 -8.58
N ASN A 88 -20.87 -10.73 -9.60
CA ASN A 88 -21.86 -10.12 -10.50
C ASN A 88 -23.03 -9.43 -9.77
N TYR A 89 -22.75 -8.72 -8.66
CA TYR A 89 -23.80 -8.05 -7.90
C TYR A 89 -24.41 -6.89 -8.73
N SER A 90 -25.70 -7.01 -9.06
CA SER A 90 -26.42 -6.12 -9.98
C SER A 90 -26.86 -4.78 -9.38
N SER A 91 -26.30 -4.36 -8.25
CA SER A 91 -26.78 -3.15 -7.54
C SER A 91 -26.46 -1.82 -8.22
N PHE A 92 -25.61 -1.80 -9.25
CA PHE A 92 -25.29 -0.59 -10.03
C PHE A 92 -25.11 -0.95 -11.50
N GLY A 93 -26.14 -0.70 -12.32
CA GLY A 93 -26.18 -1.00 -13.75
C GLY A 93 -25.55 0.06 -14.67
N GLY A 94 -25.13 1.20 -14.12
CA GLY A 94 -24.55 2.32 -14.89
C GLY A 94 -23.04 2.54 -14.74
N PHE A 95 -22.36 1.80 -13.85
CA PHE A 95 -20.93 1.95 -13.58
C PHE A 95 -20.17 0.63 -13.75
N ASP A 96 -19.09 0.67 -14.52
CA ASP A 96 -18.18 -0.45 -14.70
C ASP A 96 -17.37 -0.68 -13.41
N LYS A 97 -17.88 -1.57 -12.55
CA LYS A 97 -17.27 -1.91 -11.25
C LYS A 97 -15.81 -2.36 -11.39
N THR A 98 -15.49 -3.10 -12.45
CA THR A 98 -14.12 -3.55 -12.77
C THR A 98 -13.18 -2.39 -13.06
N PHE A 99 -13.65 -1.38 -13.80
CA PHE A 99 -12.90 -0.17 -14.09
C PHE A 99 -12.69 0.67 -12.82
N ALA A 100 -13.75 0.88 -12.02
CA ALA A 100 -13.67 1.60 -10.76
C ALA A 100 -12.70 0.94 -9.76
N ALA A 101 -12.76 -0.39 -9.61
CA ALA A 101 -11.82 -1.14 -8.79
C ALA A 101 -10.37 -0.95 -9.28
N GLY A 102 -10.13 -1.05 -10.60
CA GLY A 102 -8.81 -0.83 -11.19
C GLY A 102 -8.25 0.55 -10.89
N ILE A 103 -9.04 1.62 -11.06
CA ILE A 103 -8.62 3.00 -10.73
C ILE A 103 -8.28 3.13 -9.25
N LEU A 104 -9.10 2.60 -8.35
CA LEU A 104 -8.85 2.68 -6.91
C LEU A 104 -7.53 1.99 -6.51
N TYR A 105 -7.17 0.87 -7.16
CA TYR A 105 -5.87 0.24 -6.92
C TYR A 105 -4.69 1.08 -7.43
N PHE A 106 -4.84 1.77 -8.56
CA PHE A 106 -3.80 2.71 -9.03
C PHE A 106 -3.66 3.92 -8.10
N ILE A 107 -4.77 4.47 -7.62
CA ILE A 107 -4.77 5.56 -6.63
C ILE A 107 -4.09 5.09 -5.34
N SER A 108 -4.45 3.91 -4.84
CA SER A 108 -3.81 3.32 -3.66
C SER A 108 -2.31 3.14 -3.88
N CYS A 109 -1.90 2.52 -5.00
CA CYS A 109 -0.50 2.32 -5.36
C CYS A 109 0.28 3.64 -5.39
N PHE A 110 -0.29 4.68 -5.99
CA PHE A 110 0.32 6.02 -6.02
C PHE A 110 0.55 6.59 -4.60
N PHE A 111 -0.44 6.48 -3.71
CA PHE A 111 -0.29 6.95 -2.34
C PHE A 111 0.74 6.15 -1.54
N VAL A 112 0.76 4.81 -1.66
CA VAL A 112 1.81 3.99 -1.00
C VAL A 112 3.18 4.34 -1.55
N LEU A 113 3.33 4.46 -2.87
CA LEU A 113 4.59 4.86 -3.50
C LEU A 113 5.10 6.19 -2.96
N LEU A 114 4.22 7.19 -2.83
CA LEU A 114 4.57 8.49 -2.30
C LEU A 114 4.97 8.41 -0.82
N ALA A 115 4.22 7.67 0.00
CA ALA A 115 4.56 7.44 1.40
C ALA A 115 5.95 6.78 1.55
N MET A 116 6.20 5.71 0.79
CA MET A 116 7.47 4.98 0.80
C MET A 116 8.62 5.85 0.30
N ALA A 117 8.42 6.63 -0.76
CA ALA A 117 9.43 7.53 -1.31
C ALA A 117 9.81 8.66 -0.32
N ILE A 118 8.82 9.31 0.30
CA ILE A 118 9.05 10.35 1.31
C ILE A 118 9.81 9.77 2.50
N TYR A 119 9.35 8.64 3.04
CA TYR A 119 10.01 7.98 4.16
C TYR A 119 11.47 7.63 3.81
N THR A 120 11.69 6.97 2.68
CA THR A 120 13.03 6.56 2.23
C THR A 120 13.95 7.76 2.05
N GLY A 121 13.47 8.80 1.36
CA GLY A 121 14.23 10.01 1.07
C GLY A 121 14.67 10.72 2.34
N VAL A 122 13.78 10.88 3.32
CA VAL A 122 14.10 11.51 4.61
C VAL A 122 15.04 10.62 5.43
N THR A 123 14.76 9.32 5.51
CA THR A 123 15.56 8.38 6.31
C THR A 123 17.01 8.33 5.82
N VAL A 124 17.22 8.20 4.51
CA VAL A 124 18.57 8.16 3.92
C VAL A 124 19.30 9.49 4.10
N ASN A 125 18.64 10.62 3.88
CA ASN A 125 19.28 11.94 3.96
C ASN A 125 19.62 12.36 5.40
N TYR A 126 18.77 12.02 6.36
CA TYR A 126 18.91 12.45 7.75
C TYR A 126 19.65 11.43 8.61
N TYR A 127 19.19 10.18 8.62
CA TYR A 127 19.76 9.14 9.48
C TYR A 127 21.02 8.53 8.88
N GLY A 128 21.11 8.45 7.54
CA GLY A 128 22.31 8.04 6.80
C GLY A 128 23.56 8.82 7.19
N LYS A 129 23.41 10.11 7.51
CA LYS A 129 24.52 10.99 7.87
C LYS A 129 24.80 11.03 9.37
N ARG A 130 23.81 10.68 10.21
CA ARG A 130 23.85 10.91 11.67
C ARG A 130 24.09 9.64 12.49
N TYR A 131 23.72 8.47 11.98
CA TYR A 131 23.87 7.20 12.67
C TYR A 131 24.69 6.22 11.82
N GLY A 132 25.73 5.61 12.39
CA GLY A 132 26.60 4.69 11.65
C GLY A 132 26.02 3.29 11.43
N ASN A 133 25.08 2.84 12.27
CA ASN A 133 24.53 1.48 12.25
C ASN A 133 22.99 1.47 12.23
N TRP A 134 22.40 1.87 11.11
CA TRP A 134 20.94 1.79 10.87
C TRP A 134 20.62 0.91 9.65
N ARG A 135 19.44 0.29 9.65
CA ARG A 135 18.94 -0.54 8.55
C ARG A 135 17.42 -0.44 8.44
N PHE A 136 16.89 -0.58 7.23
CA PHE A 136 15.46 -0.84 7.05
C PHE A 136 15.10 -2.24 7.56
N SER A 137 13.92 -2.36 8.13
CA SER A 137 13.40 -3.59 8.72
C SER A 137 12.20 -4.12 7.91
N TRP A 138 11.65 -5.26 8.30
CA TRP A 138 10.72 -6.04 7.48
C TRP A 138 9.41 -5.31 7.14
N SER A 139 8.87 -4.44 8.01
CA SER A 139 7.63 -3.70 7.73
C SER A 139 7.78 -2.77 6.53
N TYR A 140 8.97 -2.20 6.35
CA TYR A 140 9.29 -1.38 5.18
C TYR A 140 9.32 -2.21 3.90
N ILE A 141 9.88 -3.43 3.95
CA ILE A 141 9.89 -4.35 2.81
C ILE A 141 8.45 -4.75 2.44
N MET A 142 7.60 -5.04 3.43
CA MET A 142 6.19 -5.35 3.21
C MET A 142 5.43 -4.20 2.53
N GLY A 143 5.78 -2.95 2.85
CA GLY A 143 5.25 -1.76 2.18
C GLY A 143 5.58 -1.75 0.68
N TRP A 144 6.83 -1.99 0.31
CA TRP A 144 7.22 -2.10 -1.11
C TRP A 144 6.59 -3.29 -1.83
N VAL A 145 6.47 -4.44 -1.17
CA VAL A 145 5.78 -5.59 -1.75
C VAL A 145 4.30 -5.25 -2.00
N SER A 146 3.65 -4.51 -1.09
CA SER A 146 2.27 -4.07 -1.26
C SER A 146 2.09 -3.12 -2.46
N VAL A 147 3.06 -2.25 -2.77
CA VAL A 147 3.07 -1.42 -3.99
C VAL A 147 3.00 -2.29 -5.23
N VAL A 148 3.86 -3.31 -5.32
CA VAL A 148 3.94 -4.18 -6.49
C VAL A 148 2.63 -4.95 -6.67
N LEU A 149 2.09 -5.51 -5.58
CA LEU A 149 0.83 -6.26 -5.61
C LEU A 149 -0.37 -5.38 -5.95
N THR A 150 -0.47 -4.17 -5.41
CA THR A 150 -1.56 -3.23 -5.72
C THR A 150 -1.47 -2.74 -7.17
N PHE A 151 -0.27 -2.52 -7.70
CA PHE A 151 -0.06 -2.20 -9.11
C PHE A 151 -0.54 -3.32 -10.06
N PHE A 152 -0.12 -4.56 -9.80
CA PHE A 152 -0.57 -5.71 -10.61
C PHE A 152 -2.07 -5.97 -10.48
N SER A 153 -2.65 -5.78 -9.29
CA SER A 153 -4.10 -5.82 -9.10
C SER A 153 -4.81 -4.82 -10.03
N GLY A 154 -4.35 -3.56 -10.06
CA GLY A 154 -4.88 -2.54 -10.96
C GLY A 154 -4.82 -2.96 -12.44
N ILE A 155 -3.69 -3.52 -12.88
CA ILE A 155 -3.54 -4.05 -14.25
C ILE A 155 -4.53 -5.18 -14.52
N PHE A 156 -4.65 -6.16 -13.62
CA PHE A 156 -5.57 -7.29 -13.82
C PHE A 156 -7.03 -6.85 -13.94
N TYR A 157 -7.47 -5.89 -13.11
CA TYR A 157 -8.81 -5.32 -13.20
C TYR A 157 -9.03 -4.50 -14.49
N MET A 158 -8.03 -3.75 -14.96
CA MET A 158 -8.10 -3.06 -16.25
C MET A 158 -8.13 -4.02 -17.44
N CYS A 159 -7.34 -5.09 -17.42
CA CYS A 159 -7.40 -6.15 -18.43
C CYS A 159 -8.76 -6.84 -18.43
N ALA A 160 -9.32 -7.12 -17.24
CA ALA A 160 -10.66 -7.68 -17.11
C ALA A 160 -11.74 -6.75 -17.70
N TYR A 161 -11.63 -5.45 -17.47
CA TYR A 161 -12.52 -4.45 -18.07
C TYR A 161 -12.40 -4.42 -19.60
N ARG A 162 -11.19 -4.39 -20.15
CA ARG A 162 -10.94 -4.35 -21.61
C ARG A 162 -11.40 -5.60 -22.35
N MET A 163 -11.52 -6.74 -21.67
CA MET A 163 -12.13 -7.94 -22.24
C MET A 163 -13.67 -7.91 -22.18
N HIS A 164 -14.24 -7.15 -21.23
CA HIS A 164 -15.69 -7.02 -21.10
C HIS A 164 -16.29 -6.03 -22.10
N VAL A 165 -15.59 -4.91 -22.35
CA VAL A 165 -15.94 -4.00 -23.44
C VAL A 165 -15.50 -4.66 -24.75
N PRO A 166 -16.43 -5.11 -25.62
CA PRO A 166 -16.03 -5.62 -26.93
C PRO A 166 -15.28 -4.49 -27.62
N ARG A 167 -14.11 -4.78 -28.19
CA ARG A 167 -13.55 -3.89 -29.21
C ARG A 167 -14.61 -3.78 -30.30
N GLY A 168 -15.30 -2.64 -30.35
CA GLY A 168 -16.13 -2.30 -31.50
C GLY A 168 -15.31 -2.52 -32.78
N PRO A 169 -15.94 -2.95 -33.88
CA PRO A 169 -15.22 -3.39 -35.07
C PRO A 169 -14.20 -2.32 -35.44
N MET A 170 -12.95 -2.75 -35.55
CA MET A 170 -11.89 -1.99 -36.19
C MET A 170 -12.36 -1.78 -37.63
N SER A 171 -13.08 -0.69 -37.89
CA SER A 171 -13.46 -0.30 -39.23
C SER A 171 -12.19 0.12 -39.95
N ARG A 172 -11.83 -0.76 -40.88
CA ARG A 172 -10.81 -0.66 -41.91
C ARG A 172 -10.92 0.63 -42.70
#